data_AF-A0AAQ3NGC6-F1
#
_entry.id   AF-A0AAQ3NGC6-F1
#
_cell.length_a   1.000
_cell.length_b   1.000
_cell.length_c   1.000
_cell.angle_alpha   90.00
_cell.angle_beta   90.00
_cell.angle_gamma   90.00
#
_symmetry.space_group_name_H-M   'P 1'
#
loop_
_entity.id
_entity.type
_entity.pdbx_description
1 polymer ?
#
loop_
_entity_poly.entity_id
_entity_poly.type
_entity_poly.pdbx_seq_one_letter_code
_entity_poly.pdbx_strand_id
1 'polypeptide(L)'
;MANKFHVRSNSFPTGSHPSISRVEEELNKLKTWEAISTSTSNSIGTGLSLLSDLHICLEDILNMASTQKLISNNQGEKCIEEFLDGSVRILDICDITRDTFLQIKENVESLHSALRRRKGDSSIERIVAEYNFFSKKMKKNAKKLMTTLKQMENKFGVSPVLDEDQQLVSLVRVVREVIGMNMSVFQSLLAFLAVPAPKSKATKWLLVAKLMHKGVITCEENTKSSNELMCVEASLSSLVSKGTNVATMQTAHERLEALENGIEIIENGLESVFRRMVKTRACLLNIMTQ
;
A
#
# COMPACT_ATOMS: atom_id res chain seq x y z
N MET A 1 -57.96 -7.63 43.69
CA MET A 1 -56.71 -6.85 43.69
C MET A 1 -55.87 -7.35 42.53
N ALA A 2 -55.77 -6.57 41.45
CA ALA A 2 -55.01 -6.97 40.26
C ALA A 2 -53.54 -6.58 40.46
N ASN A 3 -52.63 -7.57 40.41
CA ASN A 3 -51.20 -7.35 40.53
C ASN A 3 -50.68 -6.56 39.33
N LYS A 4 -50.13 -5.38 39.62
CA LYS A 4 -49.51 -4.47 38.66
C LYS A 4 -48.09 -4.99 38.40
N PHE A 5 -47.89 -5.72 37.30
CA PHE A 5 -46.56 -6.14 36.89
C PHE A 5 -45.77 -4.91 36.41
N HIS A 6 -44.70 -4.56 37.13
CA HIS A 6 -43.70 -3.61 36.66
C HIS A 6 -42.93 -4.25 35.50
N VAL A 7 -43.13 -3.73 34.30
CA VAL A 7 -42.26 -3.99 33.16
C VAL A 7 -40.89 -3.40 33.50
N ARG A 8 -39.93 -4.27 33.81
CA ARG A 8 -38.52 -3.89 33.91
C ARG A 8 -38.00 -3.68 32.49
N SER A 9 -37.54 -2.47 32.20
CA SER A 9 -36.83 -2.15 30.97
C SER A 9 -35.57 -3.00 30.89
N ASN A 10 -35.49 -3.89 29.90
CA ASN A 10 -34.26 -4.56 29.53
C ASN A 10 -33.38 -3.55 28.81
N SER A 11 -32.44 -2.93 29.51
CA SER A 11 -31.30 -2.27 28.88
C SER A 11 -30.47 -3.35 28.18
N PHE A 12 -30.61 -3.45 26.85
CA PHE A 12 -29.67 -4.18 26.01
C PHE A 12 -28.24 -3.67 26.31
N PRO A 13 -27.20 -4.51 26.16
CA PRO A 13 -25.84 -4.03 26.29
C PRO A 13 -25.68 -2.86 25.32
N THR A 14 -25.20 -1.73 25.85
CA THR A 14 -24.89 -0.51 25.09
C THR A 14 -24.21 -0.88 23.79
N GLY A 15 -24.92 -0.73 22.66
CA GLY A 15 -24.31 -0.81 21.35
C GLY A 15 -23.16 0.20 21.28
N SER A 16 -22.06 -0.17 20.63
CA SER A 16 -20.96 0.75 20.38
C SER A 16 -21.49 2.00 19.67
N HIS A 17 -20.90 3.16 19.98
CA HIS A 17 -21.31 4.42 19.35
C HIS A 17 -21.25 4.28 17.81
N PRO A 18 -22.24 4.79 17.04
CA PRO A 18 -22.33 4.55 15.59
C PRO A 18 -21.07 4.91 14.77
N SER A 19 -20.26 5.85 15.25
CA SER A 19 -18.98 6.21 14.62
C SER A 19 -17.87 5.18 14.84
N ILE A 20 -17.81 4.58 16.04
CA ILE A 20 -16.83 3.53 16.36
C ILE A 20 -17.15 2.25 15.58
N SER A 21 -18.43 1.87 15.50
CA SER A 21 -18.84 0.70 14.71
C SER A 21 -18.50 0.85 13.23
N ARG A 22 -18.58 2.07 12.68
CA ARG A 22 -18.21 2.34 11.29
C ARG A 22 -16.70 2.20 11.07
N VAL A 23 -15.87 2.67 11.99
CA VAL A 23 -14.41 2.47 11.90
C VAL A 23 -14.05 0.98 12.00
N GLU A 24 -14.68 0.24 12.91
CA GLU A 24 -14.48 -1.21 13.03
C GLU A 24 -14.87 -1.96 11.75
N GLU A 25 -15.93 -1.54 11.07
CA GLU A 25 -16.32 -2.09 9.76
C GLU A 25 -15.25 -1.88 8.70
N GLU A 26 -14.75 -0.64 8.55
CA GLU A 26 -13.68 -0.33 7.58
C GLU A 26 -12.36 -1.05 7.90
N LEU A 27 -12.01 -1.18 9.19
CA LEU A 27 -10.86 -1.99 9.62
C LEU A 27 -11.02 -3.46 9.22
N ASN A 28 -12.21 -4.03 9.34
CA ASN A 28 -12.48 -5.42 8.95
C ASN A 28 -12.40 -5.61 7.43
N LYS A 29 -12.85 -4.63 6.63
CA LYS A 29 -12.66 -4.64 5.17
C LYS A 29 -11.19 -4.62 4.80
N LEU A 30 -10.38 -3.78 5.45
CA LEU A 30 -8.93 -3.73 5.24
C LEU A 30 -8.21 -5.01 5.65
N LYS A 31 -8.57 -5.62 6.78
CA LYS A 31 -8.02 -6.92 7.21
C LYS A 31 -8.36 -8.04 6.21
N THR A 32 -9.60 -8.02 5.70
CA THR A 32 -10.04 -8.95 4.65
C THR A 32 -9.25 -8.73 3.36
N TRP A 33 -9.10 -7.47 2.94
CA TRP A 33 -8.28 -7.08 1.80
C TRP A 33 -6.83 -7.55 1.97
N GLU A 34 -6.21 -7.32 3.13
CA GLU A 34 -4.84 -7.71 3.42
C GLU A 34 -4.66 -9.23 3.23
N ALA A 35 -5.58 -10.03 3.75
CA ALA A 35 -5.55 -11.49 3.65
C ALA A 35 -5.70 -12.02 2.21
N ILE A 36 -6.43 -11.31 1.34
CA ILE A 36 -6.67 -11.71 -0.06
C ILE A 36 -5.86 -10.89 -1.06
N SER A 37 -5.02 -9.97 -0.58
CA SER A 37 -4.32 -9.00 -1.41
C SER A 37 -3.36 -9.69 -2.37
N THR A 38 -3.25 -9.13 -3.57
CA THR A 38 -2.31 -9.61 -4.59
C THR A 38 -1.39 -8.47 -4.99
N SER A 39 -0.23 -8.82 -5.55
CA SER A 39 0.67 -7.80 -6.12
C SER A 39 0.15 -7.33 -7.48
N THR A 40 -1.00 -6.66 -7.51
CA THR A 40 -1.60 -6.07 -8.72
C THR A 40 -2.01 -4.63 -8.43
N SER A 41 -1.98 -3.77 -9.46
CA SER A 41 -2.37 -2.36 -9.30
C SER A 41 -3.81 -2.21 -8.81
N ASN A 42 -4.74 -3.03 -9.31
CA ASN A 42 -6.13 -3.04 -8.86
C ASN A 42 -6.27 -3.40 -7.37
N SER A 43 -5.58 -4.45 -6.91
CA SER A 43 -5.62 -4.84 -5.49
C SER A 43 -5.07 -3.71 -4.61
N ILE A 44 -3.95 -3.10 -5.00
CA ILE A 44 -3.36 -1.96 -4.29
C ILE A 44 -4.30 -0.75 -4.30
N GLY A 45 -4.91 -0.43 -5.44
CA GLY A 45 -5.89 0.63 -5.59
C GLY A 45 -7.08 0.45 -4.65
N THR A 46 -7.61 -0.78 -4.53
CA THR A 46 -8.65 -1.11 -3.55
C THR A 46 -8.16 -0.86 -2.12
N GLY A 47 -6.94 -1.28 -1.77
CA GLY A 47 -6.35 -1.04 -0.45
C GLY A 47 -6.24 0.46 -0.12
N LEU A 48 -5.80 1.27 -1.08
CA LEU A 48 -5.72 2.73 -0.94
C LEU A 48 -7.11 3.36 -0.81
N SER A 49 -8.11 2.88 -1.55
CA SER A 49 -9.50 3.35 -1.42
C SER A 49 -10.06 3.07 -0.03
N LEU A 50 -9.94 1.82 0.44
CA LEU A 50 -10.40 1.43 1.77
C LEU A 50 -9.66 2.21 2.87
N LEU A 51 -8.36 2.49 2.68
CA LEU A 51 -7.59 3.30 3.60
C LEU A 51 -8.08 4.76 3.64
N SER A 52 -8.45 5.31 2.49
CA SER A 52 -9.08 6.64 2.40
C SER A 52 -10.41 6.66 3.15
N ASP A 53 -11.25 5.64 3.00
CA ASP A 53 -12.53 5.52 3.70
C ASP A 53 -12.36 5.35 5.22
N LEU A 54 -11.34 4.59 5.64
CA LEU A 54 -10.96 4.48 7.04
C LEU A 54 -10.58 5.83 7.65
N HIS A 55 -9.80 6.65 6.93
CA HIS A 55 -9.44 8.00 7.38
C HIS A 55 -10.64 8.93 7.45
N ILE A 56 -11.65 8.79 6.58
CA ILE A 56 -12.92 9.52 6.71
C ILE A 56 -13.59 9.18 8.04
N CYS A 57 -13.67 7.90 8.37
CA CYS A 57 -14.32 7.45 9.60
C CYS A 57 -13.53 7.90 10.85
N LEU A 58 -12.20 7.89 10.79
CA LEU A 58 -11.36 8.44 11.85
C LEU A 58 -11.58 9.95 12.03
N GLU A 59 -11.69 10.70 10.92
CA GLU A 59 -11.98 12.13 10.95
C GLU A 59 -13.32 12.42 11.66
N ASP A 60 -14.36 11.63 11.36
CA ASP A 60 -15.67 11.76 12.01
C ASP A 60 -15.57 11.54 13.53
N ILE A 61 -14.76 10.57 13.99
CA ILE A 61 -14.49 10.34 15.42
C ILE A 61 -13.75 11.53 16.05
N LEU A 62 -12.70 12.03 15.39
CA LEU A 62 -11.89 13.15 15.89
C LEU A 62 -12.67 14.46 15.94
N ASN A 63 -13.66 14.66 15.06
CA ASN A 63 -14.51 15.85 15.03
C ASN A 63 -15.60 15.86 16.12
N MET A 64 -15.80 14.76 16.87
CA MET A 64 -16.78 14.73 17.96
C MET A 64 -16.28 15.54 19.16
N ALA A 65 -17.10 16.45 19.68
CA ALA A 65 -16.74 17.29 20.83
C ALA A 65 -16.29 16.49 22.07
N SER A 66 -16.87 15.31 22.30
CA SER A 66 -16.45 14.41 23.38
C SER A 66 -15.04 13.86 23.15
N THR A 67 -14.71 13.46 21.93
CA THR A 67 -13.37 12.99 21.54
C THR A 67 -12.35 14.12 21.63
N GLN A 68 -12.71 15.31 21.15
CA GLN A 68 -11.83 16.49 21.23
C GLN A 68 -11.51 16.82 22.68
N LYS A 69 -12.53 16.93 23.53
CA LYS A 69 -12.34 17.16 24.96
C LYS A 69 -11.52 16.05 25.63
N LEU A 70 -11.74 14.80 25.25
CA LEU A 70 -10.98 13.66 25.75
C LEU A 70 -9.49 13.77 25.37
N ILE A 71 -9.17 14.09 24.12
CA ILE A 71 -7.79 14.31 23.67
C ILE A 71 -7.18 15.54 24.36
N SER A 72 -7.91 16.66 24.43
CA SER A 72 -7.42 17.90 25.07
C SER A 72 -7.11 17.70 26.56
N ASN A 73 -7.95 16.94 27.28
CA ASN A 73 -7.73 16.64 28.70
C ASN A 73 -6.52 15.72 28.95
N ASN A 74 -6.09 14.98 27.94
CA ASN A 74 -4.97 14.04 28.00
C ASN A 74 -3.81 14.51 27.11
N GLN A 75 -3.69 15.82 26.90
CA GLN A 75 -2.53 16.43 26.23
C GLN A 75 -1.25 16.10 27.02
N GLY A 76 -0.23 15.63 26.31
CA GLY A 76 1.04 15.21 26.92
C GLY A 76 1.08 13.73 27.31
N GLU A 77 -0.02 12.99 27.17
CA GLU A 77 0.03 11.53 27.28
C GLU A 77 0.88 10.94 26.17
N LYS A 78 1.74 9.99 26.54
CA LYS A 78 2.68 9.35 25.61
C LYS A 78 1.97 8.66 24.44
N CYS A 79 0.74 8.19 24.65
CA CYS A 79 -0.07 7.55 23.62
C CYS A 79 -0.54 8.56 22.55
N ILE A 80 -0.82 9.81 22.92
CA ILE A 80 -1.20 10.88 22.00
C ILE A 80 0.01 11.40 21.22
N GLU A 81 1.16 11.55 21.89
CA GLU A 81 2.44 11.86 21.23
C GLU A 81 2.83 10.78 20.22
N GLU A 82 2.68 9.51 20.59
CA GLU A 82 2.91 8.37 19.70
C GLU A 82 2.00 8.44 18.46
N PHE A 83 0.74 8.84 18.61
CA PHE A 83 -0.15 9.05 17.47
C PHE A 83 0.35 10.17 16.54
N LEU A 84 0.73 11.32 17.08
CA LEU A 84 1.30 12.41 16.28
C LEU A 84 2.57 12.01 15.54
N ASP A 85 3.46 11.28 16.20
CA ASP A 85 4.71 10.76 15.64
C ASP A 85 4.44 9.68 14.58
N GLY A 86 3.46 8.79 14.82
CA GLY A 86 3.03 7.82 13.82
C GLY A 86 2.44 8.47 12.57
N SER A 87 1.56 9.45 12.74
CA SER A 87 0.90 10.12 11.61
C SER A 87 1.88 10.90 10.72
N VAL A 88 2.89 11.57 11.30
CA VAL A 88 3.90 12.27 10.48
C VAL A 88 4.78 11.30 9.71
N ARG A 89 5.23 10.21 10.35
CA ARG A 89 6.09 9.23 9.67
C ARG A 89 5.39 8.54 8.51
N ILE A 90 4.10 8.22 8.65
CA ILE A 90 3.31 7.67 7.53
C ILE A 90 3.14 8.70 6.42
N LEU A 91 2.88 9.97 6.77
CA LEU A 91 2.79 11.04 5.78
C LEU A 91 4.10 11.19 4.99
N ASP A 92 5.25 11.15 5.65
CA ASP A 92 6.56 11.21 4.99
C ASP A 92 6.76 10.03 4.04
N ILE A 93 6.38 8.81 4.46
CA ILE A 93 6.44 7.62 3.60
C ILE A 93 5.50 7.76 2.40
N CYS A 94 4.28 8.27 2.62
CA CYS A 94 3.31 8.51 1.57
C CYS A 94 3.83 9.51 0.54
N ASP A 95 4.43 10.61 1.00
CA ASP A 95 4.95 11.68 0.15
C ASP A 95 6.10 11.17 -0.73
N ILE A 96 7.09 10.50 -0.13
CA ILE A 96 8.20 9.89 -0.90
C ILE A 96 7.66 8.82 -1.88
N THR A 97 6.62 8.09 -1.49
CA THR A 97 5.99 7.09 -2.38
C THR A 97 5.29 7.76 -3.56
N ARG A 98 4.57 8.86 -3.34
CA ARG A 98 3.95 9.69 -4.41
C ARG A 98 5.00 10.18 -5.40
N ASP A 99 6.09 10.76 -4.90
CA ASP A 99 7.21 11.21 -5.74
C ASP A 99 7.85 10.07 -6.54
N THR A 100 7.89 8.87 -5.95
CA THR A 100 8.39 7.68 -6.64
C THR A 100 7.44 7.29 -7.78
N PHE A 101 6.13 7.31 -7.58
CA PHE A 101 5.15 7.01 -8.63
C PHE A 101 5.15 8.04 -9.76
N LEU A 102 5.32 9.33 -9.44
CA LEU A 102 5.50 10.37 -10.44
C LEU A 102 6.72 10.07 -11.34
N GLN A 103 7.86 9.71 -10.74
CA GLN A 103 9.05 9.31 -11.51
C GLN A 103 8.80 8.05 -12.35
N ILE A 104 8.03 7.08 -11.86
CA ILE A 104 7.67 5.88 -12.62
C ILE A 104 6.85 6.28 -13.85
N LYS A 105 5.83 7.11 -13.68
CA LYS A 105 4.99 7.61 -14.77
C LYS A 105 5.81 8.27 -15.87
N GLU A 106 6.66 9.23 -15.52
CA GLU A 106 7.53 9.94 -16.46
C GLU A 106 8.44 8.98 -17.23
N ASN A 107 9.02 7.98 -16.54
CA ASN A 107 9.89 6.99 -17.17
C ASN A 107 9.12 6.04 -18.10
N VAL A 108 7.91 5.63 -17.72
CA VAL A 108 7.04 4.76 -18.53
C VAL A 108 6.56 5.50 -19.78
N GLU A 109 6.11 6.74 -19.66
CA GLU A 109 5.71 7.58 -20.79
C GLU A 109 6.89 7.81 -21.75
N SER A 110 8.08 8.11 -21.21
CA SER A 110 9.31 8.27 -21.99
C SER A 110 9.68 6.98 -22.73
N LEU A 111 9.65 5.83 -22.05
CA LEU A 111 9.89 4.51 -22.63
C LEU A 111 8.87 4.21 -23.75
N HIS A 112 7.59 4.41 -23.48
CA HIS A 112 6.51 4.16 -24.44
C HIS A 112 6.68 5.05 -25.69
N SER A 113 6.98 6.33 -25.48
CA SER A 113 7.29 7.28 -26.55
C SER A 113 8.54 6.89 -27.35
N ALA A 114 9.58 6.37 -26.69
CA ALA A 114 10.80 5.94 -27.34
C ALA A 114 10.58 4.70 -28.22
N LEU A 115 9.81 3.72 -27.74
CA LEU A 115 9.47 2.51 -28.51
C LEU A 115 8.57 2.82 -29.72
N ARG A 116 7.59 3.73 -29.58
CA ARG A 116 6.72 4.12 -30.71
C ARG A 116 7.48 4.71 -31.89
N ARG A 117 8.59 5.42 -31.65
CA ARG A 117 9.37 6.09 -32.70
C ARG A 117 10.18 5.14 -33.59
N ARG A 118 10.08 3.81 -33.41
CA ARG A 118 10.74 2.74 -34.20
C ARG A 118 12.15 3.11 -34.66
N LYS A 119 13.12 2.92 -33.76
CA LYS A 119 14.54 3.06 -34.08
C LYS A 119 15.18 1.66 -34.13
N GLY A 120 16.25 1.48 -34.93
CA GLY A 120 16.89 0.17 -35.15
C GLY A 120 17.41 -0.50 -33.88
N ASP A 121 17.81 -1.78 -33.94
CA ASP A 121 18.04 -2.62 -32.75
C ASP A 121 19.00 -2.04 -31.70
N SER A 122 20.12 -1.42 -32.13
CA SER A 122 21.08 -0.79 -31.21
C SER A 122 20.48 0.34 -30.36
N SER A 123 19.44 0.99 -30.86
CA SER A 123 18.71 2.02 -30.10
C SER A 123 17.75 1.43 -29.07
N ILE A 124 17.18 0.26 -29.36
CA ILE A 124 16.25 -0.45 -28.47
C ILE A 124 17.02 -0.99 -27.27
N GLU A 125 18.20 -1.58 -27.50
CA GLU A 125 19.08 -2.02 -26.41
C GLU A 125 19.38 -0.89 -25.43
N ARG A 126 19.66 0.32 -25.95
CA ARG A 126 19.90 1.52 -25.13
C ARG A 126 18.65 1.93 -24.35
N ILE A 127 17.49 2.02 -25.00
CA ILE A 127 16.21 2.37 -24.37
C ILE A 127 15.88 1.39 -23.23
N VAL A 128 16.05 0.09 -23.48
CA VAL A 128 15.82 -0.96 -22.47
C VAL A 128 16.85 -0.88 -21.33
N ALA A 129 18.10 -0.56 -21.62
CA ALA A 129 19.13 -0.36 -20.60
C ALA A 129 18.81 0.84 -19.69
N GLU A 130 18.35 1.95 -20.26
CA GLU A 130 17.92 3.15 -19.52
C GLU A 130 16.75 2.82 -18.57
N TYR A 131 15.70 2.15 -19.05
CA TYR A 131 14.58 1.71 -18.19
C TYR A 131 15.02 0.73 -17.10
N ASN A 132 15.88 -0.24 -17.43
CA ASN A 132 16.38 -1.20 -16.44
C ASN A 132 17.21 -0.54 -15.34
N PHE A 133 17.97 0.51 -15.69
CA PHE A 133 18.69 1.31 -14.70
C PHE A 133 17.72 2.04 -13.77
N PHE A 134 16.69 2.67 -14.34
CA PHE A 134 15.61 3.31 -13.57
C PHE A 134 14.92 2.30 -12.63
N SER A 135 14.45 1.17 -13.15
CA SER A 135 13.77 0.13 -12.37
C SER A 135 14.63 -0.36 -11.19
N LYS A 136 15.94 -0.55 -11.39
CA LYS A 136 16.86 -0.92 -10.30
C LYS A 136 16.92 0.16 -9.21
N LYS A 137 16.96 1.44 -9.59
CA LYS A 137 16.97 2.58 -8.65
C LYS A 137 15.65 2.64 -7.86
N MET A 138 14.52 2.55 -8.55
CA MET A 138 13.18 2.49 -7.96
C MET A 138 13.06 1.32 -6.97
N LYS A 139 13.43 0.09 -7.35
CA LYS A 139 13.44 -1.09 -6.48
C LYS A 139 14.32 -0.90 -5.23
N LYS A 140 15.46 -0.23 -5.37
CA LYS A 140 16.35 0.10 -4.24
C LYS A 140 15.69 1.09 -3.29
N ASN A 141 15.02 2.12 -3.82
CA ASN A 141 14.29 3.10 -3.01
C ASN A 141 13.11 2.47 -2.28
N ALA A 142 12.31 1.66 -2.97
CA ALA A 142 11.20 0.92 -2.36
C ALA A 142 11.66 0.06 -1.18
N LYS A 143 12.78 -0.68 -1.34
CA LYS A 143 13.36 -1.48 -0.24
C LYS A 143 13.80 -0.63 0.96
N LYS A 144 14.35 0.57 0.73
CA LYS A 144 14.72 1.50 1.82
C LYS A 144 13.49 2.01 2.57
N LEU A 145 12.42 2.34 1.86
CA LEU A 145 11.15 2.73 2.48
C LEU A 145 10.56 1.57 3.29
N MET A 146 10.58 0.34 2.75
CA MET A 146 10.15 -0.84 3.51
C MET A 146 10.96 -1.04 4.80
N THR A 147 12.28 -0.79 4.78
CA THR A 147 13.07 -0.87 6.02
C THR A 147 12.71 0.22 7.02
N THR A 148 12.38 1.42 6.55
CA THR A 148 11.93 2.53 7.41
C THR A 148 10.57 2.21 8.03
N LEU A 149 9.65 1.68 7.23
CA LEU A 149 8.32 1.25 7.67
C LEU A 149 8.40 0.15 8.74
N LYS A 150 9.26 -0.85 8.56
CA LYS A 150 9.52 -1.90 9.57
C LYS A 150 10.12 -1.35 10.87
N GLN A 151 11.01 -0.36 10.77
CA GLN A 151 11.55 0.29 11.96
C GLN A 151 10.48 1.06 12.74
N MET A 152 9.53 1.66 12.02
CA MET A 152 8.36 2.29 12.63
C MET A 152 7.45 1.25 13.30
N GLU A 153 7.10 0.16 12.60
CA GLU A 153 6.26 -0.93 13.13
C GLU A 153 6.80 -1.49 14.45
N ASN A 154 8.11 -1.72 14.55
CA ASN A 154 8.75 -2.24 15.77
C ASN A 154 8.72 -1.27 16.97
N LYS A 155 8.49 0.03 16.74
CA LYS A 155 8.52 1.07 17.78
C LYS A 155 7.14 1.61 18.13
N PHE A 156 6.20 1.49 17.20
CA PHE A 156 4.87 2.06 17.31
C PHE A 156 3.91 1.13 18.07
N GLY A 157 3.06 1.71 18.90
CA GLY A 157 2.07 1.00 19.71
C GLY A 157 2.62 0.38 20.99
N VAL A 158 3.86 0.70 21.37
CA VAL A 158 4.56 0.11 22.52
C VAL A 158 4.25 0.85 23.82
N SER A 159 3.76 2.09 23.73
CA SER A 159 3.43 2.85 24.94
C SER A 159 2.25 2.21 25.69
N PRO A 160 2.36 1.96 27.01
CA PRO A 160 1.21 1.53 27.80
C PRO A 160 0.24 2.70 27.94
N VAL A 161 -1.05 2.36 28.00
CA VAL A 161 -2.12 3.26 28.41
C VAL A 161 -2.35 2.96 29.89
N LEU A 162 -1.99 3.88 30.79
CA LEU A 162 -1.91 3.62 32.24
C LEU A 162 -3.09 4.27 32.96
N ASP A 163 -3.93 3.48 33.64
CA ASP A 163 -4.98 3.96 34.56
C ASP A 163 -5.93 5.03 33.98
N GLU A 164 -6.24 4.92 32.68
CA GLU A 164 -6.99 5.91 31.91
C GLU A 164 -8.48 5.53 31.69
N ASP A 165 -9.29 6.53 31.38
CA ASP A 165 -10.70 6.41 30.99
C ASP A 165 -10.88 5.33 29.89
N GLN A 166 -11.84 4.43 30.07
CA GLN A 166 -12.19 3.37 29.11
C GLN A 166 -12.43 3.91 27.68
N GLN A 167 -12.89 5.15 27.54
CA GLN A 167 -13.05 5.82 26.25
C GLN A 167 -11.71 6.14 25.59
N LEU A 168 -10.70 6.57 26.36
CA LEU A 168 -9.37 6.89 25.84
C LEU A 168 -8.64 5.63 25.41
N VAL A 169 -8.69 4.58 26.21
CA VAL A 169 -8.17 3.25 25.85
C VAL A 169 -8.76 2.77 24.51
N SER A 170 -10.07 2.95 24.33
CA SER A 170 -10.77 2.56 23.10
C SER A 170 -10.33 3.39 21.90
N LEU A 171 -10.20 4.71 22.05
CA LEU A 171 -9.72 5.61 21.01
C LEU A 171 -8.28 5.29 20.59
N VAL A 172 -7.38 5.11 21.57
CA VAL A 172 -5.97 4.78 21.33
C VAL A 172 -5.86 3.46 20.57
N ARG A 173 -6.65 2.44 20.93
CA ARG A 173 -6.70 1.17 20.20
C ARG A 173 -7.09 1.38 18.74
N VAL A 174 -8.19 2.10 18.50
CA VAL A 174 -8.67 2.39 17.14
C VAL A 174 -7.61 3.12 16.32
N VAL A 175 -7.01 4.17 16.89
CA VAL A 175 -5.95 4.94 16.24
C VAL A 175 -4.74 4.07 15.90
N ARG A 176 -4.31 3.19 16.81
CA ARG A 176 -3.22 2.26 16.56
C ARG A 176 -3.53 1.30 15.43
N GLU A 177 -4.75 0.78 15.37
CA GLU A 177 -5.19 -0.06 14.25
C GLU A 177 -5.21 0.70 12.93
N VAL A 178 -5.66 1.97 12.91
CA VAL A 178 -5.61 2.79 11.69
C VAL A 178 -4.17 2.99 11.22
N ILE A 179 -3.26 3.34 12.11
CA ILE A 179 -1.82 3.47 11.79
C ILE A 179 -1.24 2.13 11.32
N GLY A 180 -1.63 1.02 11.95
CA GLY A 180 -1.31 -0.34 11.50
C GLY A 180 -1.74 -0.61 10.07
N MET A 181 -3.00 -0.32 9.72
CA MET A 181 -3.51 -0.52 8.37
C MET A 181 -2.82 0.38 7.33
N ASN A 182 -2.46 1.62 7.70
CA ASN A 182 -1.62 2.45 6.83
C ASN A 182 -0.30 1.73 6.54
N MET A 183 0.39 1.21 7.57
CA MET A 183 1.64 0.47 7.40
C MET A 183 1.45 -0.76 6.50
N SER A 184 0.43 -1.59 6.72
CA SER A 184 0.13 -2.75 5.87
C SER A 184 -0.08 -2.38 4.40
N VAL A 185 -0.88 -1.35 4.11
CA VAL A 185 -1.16 -0.90 2.74
C VAL A 185 0.11 -0.38 2.06
N PHE A 186 0.89 0.47 2.74
CA PHE A 186 2.16 0.96 2.19
C PHE A 186 3.18 -0.16 2.03
N GLN A 187 3.19 -1.17 2.90
CA GLN A 187 4.05 -2.33 2.75
C GLN A 187 3.72 -3.13 1.48
N SER A 188 2.44 -3.39 1.23
CA SER A 188 1.98 -4.06 0.00
C SER A 188 2.32 -3.26 -1.27
N LEU A 189 2.12 -1.93 -1.22
CA LEU A 189 2.46 -1.02 -2.31
C LEU A 189 3.97 -1.00 -2.61
N LEU A 190 4.82 -0.92 -1.58
CA LEU A 190 6.27 -0.94 -1.75
C LEU A 190 6.77 -2.32 -2.17
N ALA A 191 6.13 -3.39 -1.71
CA ALA A 191 6.43 -4.75 -2.15
C ALA A 191 6.16 -4.91 -3.66
N PHE A 192 5.06 -4.33 -4.16
CA PHE A 192 4.76 -4.28 -5.60
C PHE A 192 5.87 -3.59 -6.42
N LEU A 193 6.44 -2.49 -5.92
CA LEU A 193 7.58 -1.85 -6.58
C LEU A 193 8.87 -2.66 -6.48
N ALA A 194 9.07 -3.38 -5.38
CA ALA A 194 10.32 -4.07 -5.06
C ALA A 194 10.43 -5.48 -5.66
N VAL A 195 9.44 -5.95 -6.44
CA VAL A 195 9.42 -7.32 -6.93
C VAL A 195 10.67 -7.61 -7.81
N PRO A 196 11.44 -8.66 -7.51
CA PRO A 196 12.61 -9.02 -8.31
C PRO A 196 12.21 -9.35 -9.75
N ALA A 197 12.99 -8.86 -10.71
CA ALA A 197 12.82 -9.24 -12.11
C ALA A 197 12.96 -10.79 -12.24
N PRO A 198 12.22 -11.43 -13.18
CA PRO A 198 12.49 -12.81 -13.54
C PRO A 198 13.96 -12.94 -13.96
N LYS A 199 14.75 -13.77 -13.27
CA LYS A 199 16.15 -13.99 -13.66
C LYS A 199 16.17 -14.71 -15.01
N SER A 200 16.57 -14.03 -16.08
CA SER A 200 16.83 -14.66 -17.40
C SER A 200 18.08 -15.54 -17.44
N LYS A 201 18.65 -15.91 -16.30
CA LYS A 201 19.85 -16.75 -16.20
C LYS A 201 19.49 -18.12 -15.64
N ALA A 202 19.04 -19.00 -16.53
CA ALA A 202 19.37 -20.40 -16.40
C ALA A 202 20.90 -20.51 -16.60
N THR A 203 21.65 -20.36 -15.52
CA THR A 203 23.08 -20.63 -15.46
C THR A 203 23.33 -22.01 -16.05
N LYS A 204 24.34 -22.13 -16.92
CA LYS A 204 24.79 -23.32 -17.69
C LYS A 204 24.78 -24.67 -16.93
N TRP A 205 24.66 -24.66 -15.61
CA TRP A 205 24.47 -25.83 -14.75
C TRP A 205 23.10 -26.52 -14.91
N LEU A 206 22.04 -25.78 -15.25
CA LEU A 206 20.68 -26.34 -15.45
C LEU A 206 20.57 -27.22 -16.71
N LEU A 207 21.45 -27.01 -17.69
CA LEU A 207 21.52 -27.84 -18.90
C LEU A 207 22.22 -29.18 -18.65
N VAL A 208 23.12 -29.26 -17.65
CA VAL A 208 23.78 -30.51 -17.26
C VAL A 208 22.83 -31.40 -16.45
N ALA A 209 21.95 -30.81 -15.63
CA ALA A 209 20.93 -31.55 -14.89
C ALA A 209 19.85 -32.19 -15.80
N LYS A 210 19.57 -31.56 -16.96
CA LYS A 210 18.59 -32.07 -17.94
C LYS A 210 19.09 -33.25 -18.80
N LEU A 211 20.39 -33.55 -18.79
CA LEU A 211 20.94 -34.69 -19.53
C LEU A 211 20.84 -36.00 -18.74
N MET A 212 20.57 -35.96 -17.43
CA MET A 212 20.57 -37.15 -16.57
C MET A 212 19.18 -37.63 -16.10
N HIS A 213 18.10 -36.88 -16.35
CA HIS A 213 16.75 -37.33 -16.04
C HIS A 213 15.86 -37.31 -17.29
N LYS A 214 15.87 -38.44 -18.01
CA LYS A 214 14.88 -38.78 -19.04
C LYS A 214 13.61 -39.24 -18.32
N GLY A 215 12.72 -38.31 -18.01
CA GLY A 215 11.43 -38.62 -17.40
C GLY A 215 10.62 -37.34 -17.26
N VAL A 216 9.45 -37.34 -17.89
CA VAL A 216 8.42 -36.29 -17.88
C VAL A 216 8.33 -35.59 -16.52
N ILE A 217 8.70 -34.31 -16.48
CA ILE A 217 8.31 -33.41 -15.40
C ILE A 217 7.60 -32.24 -16.08
N THR A 218 6.27 -32.27 -15.99
CA THR A 218 5.39 -31.13 -16.19
C THR A 218 5.95 -29.94 -15.42
N CYS A 219 6.22 -28.84 -16.12
CA CYS A 219 6.52 -27.57 -15.47
C CYS A 219 5.26 -27.07 -14.76
N GLU A 220 5.06 -27.48 -13.52
CA GLU A 220 4.37 -26.64 -12.54
C GLU A 220 5.35 -25.54 -12.15
N GLU A 221 5.51 -24.58 -13.05
CA GLU A 221 6.08 -23.29 -12.72
C GLU A 221 5.03 -22.60 -11.86
N ASN A 222 5.18 -22.70 -10.54
CA ASN A 222 4.47 -21.87 -9.57
C ASN A 222 4.46 -20.43 -10.10
N THR A 223 3.32 -20.00 -10.64
CA THR A 223 3.02 -18.63 -11.04
C THR A 223 3.07 -17.75 -9.80
N LYS A 224 4.29 -17.38 -9.41
CA LYS A 224 4.55 -16.22 -8.55
C LYS A 224 3.84 -15.04 -9.21
N SER A 225 2.94 -14.40 -8.46
CA SER A 225 2.12 -13.28 -8.91
C SER A 225 2.94 -12.29 -9.74
N SER A 226 2.77 -12.33 -11.06
CA SER A 226 3.41 -11.37 -11.95
C SER A 226 2.63 -10.06 -11.86
N ASN A 227 3.31 -8.99 -11.49
CA ASN A 227 2.73 -7.66 -11.51
C ASN A 227 3.05 -6.93 -12.82
N GLU A 228 2.39 -5.80 -13.04
CA GLU A 228 2.45 -5.02 -14.28
C GLU A 228 3.89 -4.57 -14.60
N LEU A 229 4.68 -4.21 -13.59
CA LEU A 229 6.10 -3.90 -13.76
C LEU A 229 6.91 -5.09 -14.26
N MET A 230 6.71 -6.28 -13.68
CA MET A 230 7.38 -7.49 -14.13
C MET A 230 7.01 -7.87 -15.56
N CYS A 231 5.76 -7.65 -15.95
CA CYS A 231 5.29 -7.88 -17.31
C CYS A 231 6.02 -6.98 -18.32
N VAL A 232 6.25 -5.71 -17.98
CA VAL A 232 7.06 -4.79 -18.80
C VAL A 232 8.52 -5.25 -18.83
N GLU A 233 9.14 -5.56 -17.68
CA GLU A 233 10.53 -6.03 -17.66
C GLU A 233 10.75 -7.31 -18.50
N ALA A 234 9.78 -8.23 -18.47
CA ALA A 234 9.80 -9.46 -19.25
C ALA A 234 9.65 -9.19 -20.75
N SER A 235 8.73 -8.29 -21.14
CA SER A 235 8.52 -7.93 -22.56
C SER A 235 9.75 -7.21 -23.13
N LEU A 236 10.35 -6.27 -22.39
CA LEU A 236 11.59 -5.59 -22.78
C LEU A 236 12.78 -6.57 -22.87
N SER A 237 12.88 -7.53 -21.94
CA SER A 237 13.91 -8.58 -22.01
C SER A 237 13.73 -9.47 -23.24
N SER A 238 12.48 -9.80 -23.60
CA SER A 238 12.17 -10.53 -24.83
C SER A 238 12.54 -9.71 -26.07
N LEU A 239 12.34 -8.39 -26.04
CA LEU A 239 12.65 -7.48 -27.14
C LEU A 239 14.15 -7.48 -27.47
N VAL A 240 14.99 -7.42 -26.43
CA VAL A 240 16.46 -7.46 -26.59
C VAL A 240 16.96 -8.85 -26.99
N SER A 241 16.41 -9.91 -26.41
CA SER A 241 16.94 -11.28 -26.60
C SER A 241 16.45 -11.98 -27.87
N LYS A 242 15.20 -11.76 -28.28
CA LYS A 242 14.60 -12.39 -29.47
C LYS A 242 14.63 -11.50 -30.70
N GLY A 243 15.08 -10.25 -30.54
CA GLY A 243 15.09 -9.23 -31.57
C GLY A 243 13.72 -8.59 -31.78
N THR A 244 13.74 -7.48 -32.52
CA THR A 244 12.57 -6.65 -32.78
C THR A 244 11.71 -7.25 -33.89
N ASN A 245 10.48 -7.63 -33.57
CA ASN A 245 9.47 -7.98 -34.57
C ASN A 245 8.10 -7.41 -34.17
N VAL A 246 7.13 -7.51 -35.08
CA VAL A 246 5.79 -6.94 -34.88
C VAL A 246 5.14 -7.49 -33.60
N ALA A 247 5.25 -8.80 -33.35
CA ALA A 247 4.63 -9.44 -32.18
C ALA A 247 5.27 -8.99 -30.86
N THR A 248 6.61 -8.99 -30.77
CA THR A 248 7.35 -8.58 -29.57
C THR A 248 7.15 -7.10 -29.24
N MET A 249 7.10 -6.23 -30.26
CA MET A 249 6.77 -4.82 -30.08
C MET A 249 5.33 -4.61 -29.63
N GLN A 250 4.38 -5.31 -30.25
CA GLN A 250 2.97 -5.24 -29.85
C GLN A 250 2.78 -5.66 -28.39
N THR A 251 3.39 -6.78 -27.98
CA THR A 251 3.37 -7.21 -26.57
C THR A 251 4.00 -6.17 -25.65
N ALA A 252 5.12 -5.54 -26.01
CA ALA A 252 5.74 -4.51 -25.18
C ALA A 252 4.82 -3.30 -24.98
N HIS A 253 4.13 -2.85 -26.04
CA HIS A 253 3.14 -1.78 -25.96
C HIS A 253 1.96 -2.13 -25.06
N GLU A 254 1.35 -3.31 -25.23
CA GLU A 254 0.24 -3.77 -24.38
C GLU A 254 0.62 -3.84 -22.90
N ARG A 255 1.84 -4.29 -22.59
CA ARG A 255 2.32 -4.32 -21.19
C ARG A 255 2.57 -2.93 -20.63
N LEU A 256 3.05 -1.99 -21.45
CA LEU A 256 3.24 -0.60 -21.04
C LEU A 256 1.91 0.09 -20.78
N GLU A 257 0.93 -0.08 -21.64
CA GLU A 257 -0.42 0.48 -21.45
C GLU A 257 -1.08 -0.08 -20.17
N ALA A 258 -0.96 -1.39 -19.91
CA ALA A 258 -1.43 -1.97 -18.67
C ALA A 258 -0.74 -1.37 -17.43
N LEU A 259 0.57 -1.10 -17.52
CA LEU A 259 1.31 -0.45 -16.44
C LEU A 259 0.92 1.03 -16.27
N GLU A 260 0.71 1.78 -17.36
CA GLU A 260 0.23 3.17 -17.34
C GLU A 260 -1.12 3.28 -16.61
N ASN A 261 -2.08 2.42 -16.97
CA ASN A 261 -3.38 2.34 -16.28
C ASN A 261 -3.22 1.99 -14.79
N GLY A 262 -2.34 1.04 -14.47
CA GLY A 262 -2.06 0.66 -13.08
C GLY A 262 -1.42 1.78 -12.26
N ILE A 263 -0.53 2.57 -12.88
CA ILE A 263 0.08 3.76 -12.25
C ILE A 263 -0.98 4.80 -11.95
N GLU A 264 -1.90 5.09 -12.89
CA GLU A 264 -2.97 6.06 -12.69
C GLU A 264 -3.88 5.68 -11.51
N ILE A 265 -4.27 4.40 -11.42
CA ILE A 265 -5.06 3.89 -10.29
C ILE A 265 -4.35 4.14 -8.95
N ILE A 266 -3.05 3.84 -8.89
CA ILE A 266 -2.26 3.98 -7.67
C ILE A 266 -2.03 5.47 -7.34
N GLU A 267 -1.70 6.31 -8.32
CA GLU A 267 -1.50 7.76 -8.12
C GLU A 267 -2.77 8.41 -7.56
N ASN A 268 -3.93 8.11 -8.14
CA ASN A 268 -5.21 8.62 -7.68
C ASN A 268 -5.52 8.17 -6.24
N GLY A 269 -5.26 6.89 -5.93
CA GLY A 269 -5.41 6.35 -4.58
C GLY A 269 -4.49 7.01 -3.56
N LEU A 270 -3.19 7.14 -3.90
CA LEU A 270 -2.18 7.79 -3.05
C LEU A 270 -2.54 9.24 -2.76
N GLU A 271 -2.97 9.98 -3.78
CA GLU A 271 -3.37 11.37 -3.66
C GLU A 271 -4.62 11.53 -2.78
N SER A 272 -5.60 10.61 -2.90
CA SER A 272 -6.76 10.58 -1.99
C SER A 272 -6.35 10.36 -0.54
N VAL A 273 -5.54 9.32 -0.28
CA VAL A 273 -5.08 8.98 1.07
C VAL A 273 -4.21 10.09 1.66
N PHE A 274 -3.31 10.68 0.88
CA PHE A 274 -2.46 11.79 1.31
C PHE A 274 -3.29 12.98 1.82
N ARG A 275 -4.27 13.43 1.02
CA ARG A 275 -5.17 14.53 1.43
C ARG A 275 -5.91 14.21 2.72
N ARG A 276 -6.39 12.96 2.87
CA ARG A 276 -7.07 12.51 4.09
C ARG A 276 -6.14 12.49 5.29
N MET A 277 -4.93 11.97 5.17
CA MET A 277 -3.95 11.95 6.25
C MET A 277 -3.53 13.35 6.70
N VAL A 278 -3.32 14.28 5.75
CA VAL A 278 -3.03 15.68 6.07
C VAL A 278 -4.18 16.30 6.87
N LYS A 279 -5.42 16.05 6.44
CA LYS A 279 -6.62 16.56 7.14
C LYS A 279 -6.78 15.96 8.54
N THR A 280 -6.61 14.65 8.69
CA THR A 280 -6.63 13.95 9.99
C THR A 280 -5.58 14.54 10.93
N ARG A 281 -4.34 14.73 10.44
CA ARG A 281 -3.26 15.34 11.23
C ARG A 281 -3.57 16.78 11.62
N ALA A 282 -4.10 17.59 10.70
CA ALA A 282 -4.49 18.96 10.98
C ALA A 282 -5.59 19.02 12.05
N CYS A 283 -6.59 18.14 11.98
CA CYS A 283 -7.62 18.02 13.01
C CYS A 283 -7.00 17.70 14.38
N LEU A 284 -6.12 16.71 14.45
CA LEU A 284 -5.44 16.33 15.69
C LEU A 284 -4.60 17.47 16.28
N LEU A 285 -3.79 18.13 15.46
CA LEU A 285 -2.98 19.26 15.90
C LEU A 285 -3.86 20.41 16.43
N ASN A 286 -4.96 20.71 15.75
CA ASN A 286 -5.89 21.74 16.20
C ASN A 286 -6.48 21.42 17.58
N ILE A 287 -6.89 20.18 17.83
CA ILE A 287 -7.42 19.72 19.13
C ILE A 287 -6.38 19.87 20.25
N MET A 288 -5.10 19.65 19.93
CA MET A 288 -4.00 19.76 20.90
C MET A 288 -3.52 21.19 21.15
N THR A 289 -3.91 22.14 20.29
CA THR A 289 -3.57 23.56 20.43
C THR A 289 -4.70 24.41 20.98
N GLN A 290 -5.91 23.85 21.12
CA GLN A 290 -7.06 24.47 21.77
C GLN A 290 -7.01 24.26 23.28
#